data_AF-E3LY30-F1
#
_entry.id   AF-E3LY30-F1
#
_cell.length_a   1.000
_cell.length_b   1.000
_cell.length_c   1.000
_cell.angle_alpha   90.00
_cell.angle_beta   90.00
_cell.angle_gamma   90.00
#
_symmetry.space_group_name_H-M   'P 1'
#
loop_
_entity.id
_entity.type
_entity.pdbx_description
1 polymer ?
#
loop_
_entity_poly.entity_id
_entity_poly.type
_entity_poly.pdbx_seq_one_letter_code
_entity_poly.pdbx_strand_id
1 'polypeptide(L)'
;MTLTWSNFPKKELILHFLDYEARCNLRTCSKNDLALVDSIHYVPSRMKISEISSRMDPEKSHIRLDIESFTIWFIGKHDKTRIERAWNEELSEMAETKAENRFDLFQRYVDRFLNNGTLEADILLIKHVPIEPLDHWKIKVSSFILLSPGTPADYVINWLTKIDSQLKELMVCNWTLEGVSEVPAVLEVSERLHLSEAADLTDEHLERLTATGITISSLEITLNGIKKALENHLKNGRRDDELIFCSNFPEDFDPVELFPNGLKFQKIEGTFPEDNIYKILGGFENKHGVQDTRICRCSNTLFQVSLEPKKSKDHVHILWPFTF
;
A
#
# COMPACT_ATOMS: atom_id res chain seq x y z
N MET A 1 19.78 -28.83 -31.54
CA MET A 1 18.32 -28.60 -31.54
C MET A 1 18.08 -27.29 -30.82
N THR A 2 17.59 -26.27 -31.51
CA THR A 2 17.10 -25.04 -30.88
C THR A 2 15.79 -25.38 -30.15
N LEU A 3 15.73 -25.13 -28.85
CA LEU A 3 14.50 -25.23 -28.08
C LEU A 3 13.53 -24.15 -28.58
N THR A 4 12.51 -24.56 -29.33
CA THR A 4 11.38 -23.71 -29.69
C THR A 4 10.24 -23.96 -28.72
N TRP A 5 9.38 -22.96 -28.49
CA TRP A 5 8.21 -23.10 -27.61
C TRP A 5 7.39 -24.36 -27.92
N SER A 6 7.24 -24.71 -29.20
CA SER A 6 6.52 -25.90 -29.67
C SER A 6 7.04 -27.22 -29.06
N ASN A 7 8.35 -27.30 -28.77
CA ASN A 7 9.01 -28.52 -28.28
C ASN A 7 9.48 -28.39 -26.82
N PHE A 8 9.08 -27.33 -26.11
CA PHE A 8 9.51 -27.09 -24.75
C PHE A 8 8.81 -28.06 -23.77
N PRO A 9 9.55 -28.88 -23.00
CA PRO A 9 8.95 -29.75 -22.00
C PRO A 9 8.51 -28.96 -20.77
N LYS A 10 7.36 -29.28 -20.18
CA LYS A 10 6.79 -28.63 -18.98
C LYS A 10 6.44 -27.14 -19.17
N LYS A 11 5.76 -26.83 -20.28
CA LYS A 11 5.28 -25.47 -20.58
C LYS A 11 4.44 -24.89 -19.43
N GLU A 12 3.65 -25.72 -18.74
CA GLU A 12 2.85 -25.28 -17.59
C GLU A 12 3.67 -24.62 -16.48
N LEU A 13 4.91 -25.09 -16.23
CA LEU A 13 5.76 -24.53 -15.18
C LEU A 13 6.30 -23.14 -15.53
N ILE A 14 6.56 -22.87 -16.81
CA ILE A 14 7.09 -21.59 -17.25
C ILE A 14 6.00 -20.52 -17.34
N LEU A 15 4.76 -20.92 -17.64
CA LEU A 15 3.65 -19.96 -17.77
C LEU A 15 3.44 -19.10 -16.52
N HIS A 16 3.76 -19.60 -15.32
CA HIS A 16 3.69 -18.83 -14.08
C HIS A 16 4.72 -17.69 -13.99
N PHE A 17 5.79 -17.73 -14.79
CA PHE A 17 6.86 -16.73 -14.82
C PHE A 17 6.74 -15.78 -16.01
N LEU A 18 5.77 -15.98 -16.89
CA LEU A 18 5.52 -15.09 -18.02
C LEU A 18 4.61 -13.95 -17.58
N ASP A 19 5.00 -12.73 -17.97
CA ASP A 19 4.17 -11.55 -17.83
C ASP A 19 2.89 -11.65 -18.69
N TYR A 20 1.99 -10.70 -18.48
CA TYR A 20 0.72 -10.66 -19.20
C TYR A 20 0.89 -10.60 -20.73
N GLU A 21 1.92 -9.89 -21.22
CA GLU A 21 2.18 -9.72 -22.65
C GLU A 21 2.62 -11.03 -23.31
N ALA A 22 3.62 -11.70 -22.72
CA ALA A 22 4.11 -12.97 -23.19
C ALA A 22 2.99 -14.02 -23.21
N ARG A 23 2.12 -14.02 -22.20
CA ARG A 23 0.91 -14.88 -22.19
C ARG A 23 -0.06 -14.54 -23.32
N CYS A 24 -0.36 -13.27 -23.56
CA CYS A 24 -1.21 -12.85 -24.68
C CYS A 24 -0.62 -13.26 -26.04
N ASN A 25 0.69 -13.08 -26.22
CA ASN A 25 1.39 -13.50 -27.43
C ASN A 25 1.30 -15.02 -27.62
N LEU A 26 1.47 -15.82 -26.56
CA LEU A 26 1.30 -17.28 -26.62
C LEU A 26 -0.13 -17.71 -27.00
N ARG A 27 -1.16 -17.02 -26.48
CA ARG A 27 -2.56 -17.30 -26.84
C ARG A 27 -2.83 -17.15 -28.33
N THR A 28 -2.14 -16.23 -29.00
CA THR A 28 -2.31 -16.00 -30.45
C THR A 28 -1.49 -16.95 -31.33
N CYS A 29 -0.50 -17.67 -30.77
CA CYS A 29 0.39 -18.55 -31.53
C CYS A 29 -0.30 -19.84 -32.02
N SER A 30 -1.14 -20.49 -31.21
CA SER A 30 -1.84 -21.72 -31.60
C SER A 30 -3.06 -22.03 -30.72
N LYS A 31 -3.99 -22.88 -31.20
CA LYS A 31 -5.13 -23.36 -30.40
C LYS A 31 -4.71 -24.12 -29.14
N ASN A 32 -3.62 -24.88 -29.21
CA ASN A 32 -3.12 -25.66 -28.07
C ASN A 32 -2.48 -24.75 -27.02
N ASP A 33 -1.75 -23.72 -27.45
CA ASP A 33 -1.15 -22.74 -26.54
C ASP A 33 -2.23 -21.83 -25.92
N LEU A 34 -3.29 -21.49 -26.67
CA LEU A 34 -4.49 -20.83 -26.11
C LEU A 34 -5.11 -21.66 -25.00
N ALA A 35 -5.42 -22.94 -25.26
CA ALA A 35 -6.03 -23.82 -24.25
C ALA A 35 -5.13 -24.00 -23.02
N LEU A 36 -3.82 -24.06 -23.22
CA LEU A 36 -2.85 -24.15 -22.12
C LEU A 36 -2.80 -22.87 -21.29
N VAL A 37 -2.71 -21.69 -21.91
CA VAL A 37 -2.71 -20.41 -21.19
C VAL A 37 -4.05 -20.21 -20.47
N ASP A 38 -5.16 -20.52 -21.12
CA ASP A 38 -6.50 -20.39 -20.54
C ASP A 38 -6.75 -21.38 -19.39
N SER A 39 -6.01 -22.51 -19.36
CA SER A 39 -6.07 -23.47 -18.25
C SER A 39 -5.34 -23.00 -16.98
N ILE A 40 -4.50 -21.97 -17.08
CA ILE A 40 -3.71 -21.45 -15.95
C ILE A 40 -4.18 -20.04 -15.61
N HIS A 41 -4.88 -19.92 -14.50
CA HIS A 41 -5.28 -18.65 -13.92
C HIS A 41 -4.06 -17.73 -13.77
N TYR A 42 -4.16 -16.52 -14.31
CA TYR A 42 -3.11 -15.52 -14.24
C TYR A 42 -3.36 -14.61 -13.04
N VAL A 43 -2.36 -14.50 -12.17
CA VAL A 43 -2.36 -13.56 -11.05
C VAL A 43 -1.20 -12.61 -11.27
N PRO A 44 -1.46 -11.31 -11.56
CA PRO A 44 -0.39 -10.34 -11.74
C PRO A 44 0.33 -10.06 -10.41
N SER A 45 1.64 -9.86 -10.49
CA SER A 45 2.45 -9.42 -9.34
C SER A 45 2.06 -8.01 -8.88
N ARG A 46 1.64 -7.14 -9.80
CA ARG A 46 1.25 -5.78 -9.48
C ARG A 46 0.12 -5.29 -10.37
N MET A 47 -0.89 -4.72 -9.72
CA MET A 47 -1.95 -3.97 -10.36
C MET A 47 -2.02 -2.55 -9.79
N LYS A 48 -2.28 -1.57 -10.64
CA LYS A 48 -2.48 -0.18 -10.21
C LYS A 48 -3.67 0.44 -10.94
N ILE A 49 -4.52 1.11 -10.17
CA ILE A 49 -5.63 1.92 -10.66
C ILE A 49 -5.33 3.36 -10.26
N SER A 50 -5.36 4.30 -11.20
CA SER A 50 -5.20 5.71 -10.87
C SER A 50 -6.01 6.64 -11.75
N GLU A 51 -6.60 7.68 -11.17
CA GLU A 51 -7.17 8.78 -11.96
C GLU A 51 -6.19 9.97 -12.03
N ILE A 52 -6.15 10.61 -13.20
CA ILE A 52 -5.43 11.86 -13.41
C ILE A 52 -6.39 12.87 -14.03
N SER A 53 -6.78 13.87 -13.23
CA SER A 53 -7.62 15.00 -13.66
C SER A 53 -6.85 15.99 -14.53
N SER A 54 -7.51 16.52 -15.55
CA SER A 54 -6.96 17.58 -16.39
C SER A 54 -6.95 18.90 -15.63
N ARG A 55 -5.79 19.57 -15.60
CA ARG A 55 -5.66 20.92 -15.01
C ARG A 55 -6.39 22.00 -15.82
N MET A 56 -6.66 21.73 -17.10
CA MET A 56 -7.24 22.71 -18.03
C MET A 56 -8.75 22.57 -18.19
N ASP A 57 -9.30 21.41 -17.82
CA ASP A 57 -10.69 21.08 -18.08
C ASP A 57 -11.18 20.13 -16.96
N PRO A 58 -11.95 20.62 -15.99
CA PRO A 58 -12.35 19.82 -14.82
C PRO A 58 -13.24 18.63 -15.18
N GLU A 59 -13.89 18.65 -16.35
CA GLU A 59 -14.74 17.54 -16.82
C GLU A 59 -13.93 16.47 -17.55
N LYS A 60 -12.64 16.73 -17.79
CA LYS A 60 -11.71 15.80 -18.42
C LYS A 60 -10.79 15.18 -17.38
N SER A 61 -10.74 13.86 -17.37
CA SER A 61 -9.70 13.12 -16.68
C SER A 61 -9.45 11.81 -17.40
N HIS A 62 -8.45 11.05 -16.96
CA HIS A 62 -8.31 9.68 -17.41
C HIS A 62 -8.05 8.74 -16.24
N ILE A 63 -8.75 7.61 -16.27
CA ILE A 63 -8.47 6.49 -15.38
C ILE A 63 -7.46 5.59 -16.09
N ARG A 64 -6.43 5.20 -15.37
CA ARG A 64 -5.36 4.32 -15.84
C ARG A 64 -5.44 3.02 -15.04
N LEU A 65 -5.57 1.90 -15.75
CA LEU A 65 -5.45 0.56 -15.21
C LEU A 65 -4.13 -0.04 -15.71
N ASP A 66 -3.17 -0.22 -14.82
CA ASP A 66 -1.89 -0.87 -15.07
C ASP A 66 -1.94 -2.31 -14.51
N ILE A 67 -1.62 -3.27 -15.37
CA ILE A 67 -1.47 -4.69 -15.04
C ILE A 67 -0.09 -5.10 -15.54
N GLU A 68 0.91 -5.05 -14.67
CA GLU A 68 2.33 -5.23 -15.03
C GLU A 68 2.77 -4.35 -16.22
N SER A 69 3.14 -4.95 -17.36
CA SER A 69 3.55 -4.27 -18.60
C SER A 69 2.39 -3.71 -19.41
N PHE A 70 1.14 -4.06 -19.08
CA PHE A 70 -0.05 -3.68 -19.83
C PHE A 70 -0.76 -2.49 -19.19
N THR A 71 -1.12 -1.51 -20.00
CA THR A 71 -1.87 -0.33 -19.55
C THR A 71 -3.12 -0.13 -20.38
N ILE A 72 -4.23 0.20 -19.71
CA ILE A 72 -5.46 0.71 -20.34
C ILE A 72 -5.71 2.13 -19.82
N TRP A 73 -5.93 3.07 -20.73
CA TRP A 73 -6.39 4.42 -20.41
C TRP A 73 -7.86 4.58 -20.79
N PHE A 74 -8.65 5.09 -19.86
CA PHE A 74 -10.03 5.52 -20.06
C PHE A 74 -10.08 7.03 -20.02
N ILE A 75 -9.84 7.67 -21.17
CA ILE A 75 -9.76 9.13 -21.32
C ILE A 75 -11.18 9.67 -21.48
N GLY A 76 -11.75 10.17 -20.40
CA GLY A 76 -13.12 10.66 -20.35
C GLY A 76 -13.23 12.17 -20.48
N LYS A 77 -14.29 12.62 -21.14
CA LYS A 77 -14.80 14.00 -21.08
C LYS A 77 -16.33 13.95 -21.18
N HIS A 78 -17.02 14.37 -20.12
CA HIS A 78 -18.46 14.12 -19.92
C HIS A 78 -18.79 12.62 -20.12
N ASP A 79 -19.89 12.29 -20.80
CA ASP A 79 -20.34 10.93 -21.12
C ASP A 79 -19.69 10.37 -22.39
N LYS A 80 -18.43 10.73 -22.66
CA LYS A 80 -17.64 10.16 -23.76
C LYS A 80 -16.29 9.74 -23.25
N THR A 81 -15.93 8.51 -23.56
CA THR A 81 -14.66 7.92 -23.13
C THR A 81 -13.93 7.32 -24.32
N ARG A 82 -12.69 7.76 -24.52
CA ARG A 82 -11.74 7.13 -25.44
C ARG A 82 -10.91 6.12 -24.67
N ILE A 83 -10.87 4.88 -25.14
CA ILE A 83 -10.08 3.80 -24.56
C ILE A 83 -8.83 3.61 -25.40
N GLU A 84 -7.67 3.68 -24.76
CA GLU A 84 -6.37 3.36 -25.35
C GLU A 84 -5.71 2.24 -24.57
N ARG A 85 -4.82 1.52 -25.23
CA ARG A 85 -4.08 0.38 -24.64
C ARG A 85 -2.61 0.50 -25.00
N ALA A 86 -1.73 0.07 -24.13
CA ALA A 86 -0.31 -0.05 -24.43
C ALA A 86 0.32 -1.26 -23.78
N TRP A 87 1.45 -1.66 -24.36
CA TRP A 87 2.38 -2.63 -23.81
C TRP A 87 3.72 -1.92 -23.63
N ASN A 88 4.27 -1.92 -22.41
CA ASN A 88 5.53 -1.23 -22.09
C ASN A 88 5.53 0.24 -22.56
N GLU A 89 4.41 0.94 -22.36
CA GLU A 89 4.18 2.33 -22.82
C GLU A 89 4.08 2.51 -24.35
N GLU A 90 4.24 1.46 -25.15
CA GLU A 90 4.00 1.49 -26.59
C GLU A 90 2.50 1.39 -26.88
N LEU A 91 1.93 2.48 -27.41
CA LEU A 91 0.52 2.57 -27.75
C LEU A 91 0.14 1.51 -28.80
N SER A 92 -0.92 0.77 -28.50
CA SER A 92 -1.59 -0.08 -29.47
C SER A 92 -2.28 0.79 -30.53
N GLU A 93 -2.24 0.35 -31.79
CA GLU A 93 -2.89 1.04 -32.91
C GLU A 93 -4.42 1.12 -32.76
N MET A 94 -5.02 0.33 -31.87
CA MET A 94 -6.47 0.24 -31.68
C MET A 94 -6.97 1.06 -30.49
N ALA A 95 -7.36 2.32 -30.77
CA ALA A 95 -8.17 3.13 -29.87
C ALA A 95 -9.66 2.99 -30.20
N GLU A 96 -10.52 2.96 -29.18
CA GLU A 96 -11.98 2.99 -29.34
C GLU A 96 -12.59 4.16 -28.59
N THR A 97 -13.76 4.65 -29.04
CA THR A 97 -14.51 5.70 -28.32
C THR A 97 -15.93 5.20 -28.05
N LYS A 98 -16.40 5.36 -26.82
CA LYS A 98 -17.75 5.00 -26.37
C LYS A 98 -18.48 6.25 -25.87
N ALA A 99 -19.79 6.29 -26.11
CA ALA A 99 -20.69 7.30 -25.54
C ALA A 99 -21.13 6.87 -24.13
N GLU A 100 -20.16 6.81 -23.23
CA GLU A 100 -20.34 6.40 -21.84
C GLU A 100 -19.34 7.13 -20.94
N ASN A 101 -19.72 7.36 -19.69
CA ASN A 101 -18.82 7.89 -18.66
C ASN A 101 -17.66 6.92 -18.40
N ARG A 102 -16.48 7.49 -18.14
CA ARG A 102 -15.23 6.73 -17.91
C ARG A 102 -15.29 5.82 -16.70
N PHE A 103 -16.04 6.19 -15.65
CA PHE A 103 -16.12 5.44 -14.41
C PHE A 103 -16.93 4.15 -14.59
N ASP A 104 -18.11 4.25 -15.21
CA ASP A 104 -18.95 3.10 -15.55
C ASP A 104 -18.21 2.13 -16.48
N LEU A 105 -17.54 2.70 -17.49
CA LEU A 105 -16.77 1.92 -18.45
C LEU A 105 -15.58 1.23 -17.78
N PHE A 106 -14.87 1.93 -16.89
CA PHE A 106 -13.77 1.36 -16.11
C PHE A 106 -14.24 0.19 -15.24
N GLN A 107 -15.31 0.37 -14.44
CA GLN A 107 -15.83 -0.69 -13.58
C GLN A 107 -16.21 -1.94 -14.38
N ARG A 108 -16.89 -1.77 -15.52
CA ARG A 108 -17.21 -2.89 -16.43
C ARG A 108 -15.97 -3.55 -17.03
N TYR A 109 -14.90 -2.80 -17.22
CA TYR A 109 -13.63 -3.37 -17.69
C TYR A 109 -12.95 -4.17 -16.58
N VAL A 110 -12.94 -3.67 -15.34
CA VAL A 110 -12.43 -4.43 -14.18
C VAL A 110 -13.17 -5.75 -14.03
N ASP A 111 -14.49 -5.78 -14.24
CA ASP A 111 -15.29 -7.03 -14.21
C ASP A 111 -14.75 -8.14 -15.13
N ARG A 112 -14.08 -7.78 -16.23
CA ARG A 112 -13.48 -8.75 -17.17
C ARG A 112 -12.20 -9.37 -16.63
N PHE A 113 -11.55 -8.73 -15.68
CA PHE A 113 -10.33 -9.21 -15.02
C PHE A 113 -10.63 -9.94 -13.71
N LEU A 114 -11.89 -9.96 -13.25
CA LEU A 114 -12.29 -10.71 -12.07
C LEU A 114 -12.37 -12.20 -12.38
N ASN A 115 -11.85 -13.02 -11.46
CA ASN A 115 -12.07 -14.45 -11.44
C ASN A 115 -13.15 -14.77 -10.40
N ASN A 116 -14.35 -15.17 -10.83
CA ASN A 116 -15.51 -15.41 -9.95
C ASN A 116 -15.83 -14.22 -9.01
N GLY A 117 -15.70 -12.99 -9.52
CA GLY A 117 -15.92 -11.75 -8.74
C GLY A 117 -14.69 -11.29 -7.93
N THR A 118 -13.60 -12.05 -7.92
CA THR A 118 -12.37 -11.71 -7.20
C THR A 118 -11.33 -11.06 -8.11
N LEU A 119 -10.88 -9.87 -7.73
CA LEU A 119 -9.69 -9.20 -8.24
C LEU A 119 -8.49 -9.71 -7.44
N GLU A 120 -7.60 -10.44 -8.10
CA GLU A 120 -6.44 -11.08 -7.46
C GLU A 120 -5.14 -10.51 -8.01
N ALA A 121 -4.21 -10.14 -7.11
CA ALA A 121 -2.85 -9.67 -7.44
C ALA A 121 -1.95 -9.80 -6.20
N ASP A 122 -0.62 -9.78 -6.32
CA ASP A 122 0.22 -9.72 -5.11
C ASP A 122 0.13 -8.34 -4.44
N ILE A 123 0.18 -7.28 -5.26
CA ILE A 123 0.11 -5.87 -4.83
C ILE A 123 -0.98 -5.14 -5.63
N LEU A 124 -1.88 -4.44 -4.93
CA LEU A 124 -2.85 -3.55 -5.54
C LEU A 124 -2.67 -2.12 -5.02
N LEU A 125 -2.45 -1.18 -5.95
CA LEU A 125 -2.35 0.25 -5.67
C LEU A 125 -3.54 0.99 -6.30
N ILE A 126 -4.31 1.70 -5.48
CA ILE A 126 -5.37 2.60 -5.93
C ILE A 126 -4.98 4.02 -5.58
N LYS A 127 -5.02 4.92 -6.57
CA LYS A 127 -4.57 6.31 -6.39
C LYS A 127 -5.54 7.32 -7.00
N HIS A 128 -6.08 8.20 -6.17
CA HIS A 128 -6.96 9.31 -6.53
C HIS A 128 -8.20 8.87 -7.30
N VAL A 129 -8.75 7.68 -7.04
CA VAL A 129 -9.93 7.20 -7.75
C VAL A 129 -11.17 7.52 -6.91
N PRO A 130 -12.04 8.47 -7.32
CA PRO A 130 -13.18 8.94 -6.54
C PRO A 130 -14.42 8.09 -6.79
N ILE A 131 -14.27 6.76 -6.83
CA ILE A 131 -15.39 5.83 -7.02
C ILE A 131 -15.31 4.70 -6.01
N GLU A 132 -16.47 4.12 -5.76
CA GLU A 132 -16.62 2.93 -4.94
C GLU A 132 -16.37 1.65 -5.77
N PRO A 133 -15.88 0.57 -5.15
CA PRO A 133 -15.90 -0.73 -5.78
C PRO A 133 -17.34 -1.22 -5.93
N LEU A 134 -17.61 -2.03 -6.95
CA LEU A 134 -18.94 -2.65 -7.08
C LEU A 134 -19.19 -3.70 -5.99
N ASP A 135 -20.45 -3.94 -5.68
CA ASP A 135 -20.86 -4.79 -4.55
C ASP A 135 -20.31 -6.21 -4.62
N HIS A 136 -20.31 -6.81 -5.81
CA HIS A 136 -19.86 -8.18 -6.05
C HIS A 136 -18.33 -8.33 -6.11
N TRP A 137 -17.57 -7.23 -6.03
CA TRP A 137 -16.11 -7.30 -6.06
C TRP A 137 -15.57 -7.86 -4.75
N LYS A 138 -14.55 -8.70 -4.88
CA LYS A 138 -13.68 -9.14 -3.78
C LYS A 138 -12.24 -8.85 -4.17
N ILE A 139 -11.40 -8.52 -3.21
CA ILE A 139 -10.00 -8.19 -3.43
C ILE A 139 -9.16 -9.21 -2.66
N LYS A 140 -8.29 -9.92 -3.38
CA LYS A 140 -7.36 -10.88 -2.78
C LYS A 140 -5.93 -10.46 -3.11
N VAL A 141 -5.25 -9.91 -2.10
CA VAL A 141 -3.91 -9.33 -2.25
C VAL A 141 -3.06 -9.54 -1.01
N SER A 142 -1.74 -9.45 -1.17
CA SER A 142 -0.82 -9.48 -0.03
C SER A 142 -0.48 -8.07 0.48
N SER A 143 -0.45 -7.08 -0.41
CA SER A 143 -0.19 -5.68 -0.12
C SER A 143 -1.25 -4.80 -0.78
N PHE A 144 -1.88 -3.93 0.00
CA PHE A 144 -2.89 -3.00 -0.49
C PHE A 144 -2.49 -1.55 -0.16
N ILE A 145 -2.46 -0.71 -1.18
CA ILE A 145 -2.09 0.70 -1.06
C ILE A 145 -3.23 1.55 -1.62
N LEU A 146 -3.85 2.39 -0.79
CA LEU A 146 -4.97 3.25 -1.15
C LEU A 146 -4.62 4.72 -0.85
N LEU A 147 -4.36 5.48 -1.90
CA LEU A 147 -3.96 6.89 -1.83
C LEU A 147 -5.07 7.78 -2.40
N SER A 148 -6.03 8.18 -1.57
CA SER A 148 -7.24 8.84 -2.03
C SER A 148 -7.58 10.12 -1.25
N PRO A 149 -6.63 11.07 -1.06
CA PRO A 149 -6.89 12.32 -0.34
C PRO A 149 -8.08 13.08 -0.96
N GLY A 150 -8.97 13.58 -0.11
CA GLY A 150 -10.19 14.28 -0.52
C GLY A 150 -11.35 13.38 -0.95
N THR A 151 -11.20 12.06 -0.87
CA THR A 151 -12.30 11.12 -1.11
C THR A 151 -13.12 10.94 0.18
N PRO A 152 -14.47 10.83 0.10
CA PRO A 152 -15.28 10.53 1.27
C PRO A 152 -14.79 9.28 2.03
N ALA A 153 -14.85 9.30 3.37
CA ALA A 153 -14.39 8.18 4.20
C ALA A 153 -15.11 6.88 3.82
N ASP A 154 -16.43 6.91 3.66
CA ASP A 154 -17.25 5.75 3.30
C ASP A 154 -16.74 5.03 2.04
N TYR A 155 -16.24 5.78 1.05
CA TYR A 155 -15.71 5.17 -0.19
C TYR A 155 -14.40 4.43 0.08
N VAL A 156 -13.54 5.01 0.91
CA VAL A 156 -12.29 4.39 1.37
C VAL A 156 -12.61 3.11 2.16
N ILE A 157 -13.56 3.18 3.10
CA ILE A 157 -14.02 2.02 3.87
C ILE A 157 -14.61 0.95 2.95
N ASN A 158 -15.41 1.33 1.95
CA ASN A 158 -15.98 0.39 0.98
C ASN A 158 -14.92 -0.33 0.16
N TRP A 159 -13.80 0.30 -0.17
CA TRP A 159 -12.63 -0.40 -0.74
C TRP A 159 -12.00 -1.39 0.23
N LEU A 160 -11.78 -0.99 1.48
CA LEU A 160 -11.14 -1.84 2.47
C LEU A 160 -11.98 -3.05 2.86
N THR A 161 -13.32 -2.91 2.88
CA THR A 161 -14.24 -4.02 3.17
C THR A 161 -14.33 -5.06 2.05
N LYS A 162 -13.86 -4.77 0.83
CA LYS A 162 -13.77 -5.78 -0.23
C LYS A 162 -12.58 -6.74 -0.06
N ILE A 163 -11.67 -6.48 0.86
CA ILE A 163 -10.47 -7.31 1.07
C ILE A 163 -10.88 -8.63 1.71
N ASP A 164 -10.68 -9.73 0.98
CA ASP A 164 -11.06 -11.11 1.35
C ASP A 164 -9.82 -11.97 1.62
N SER A 165 -8.74 -11.33 2.07
CA SER A 165 -7.44 -11.96 2.33
C SER A 165 -6.71 -11.30 3.48
N GLN A 166 -5.92 -12.09 4.21
CA GLN A 166 -5.03 -11.54 5.23
C GLN A 166 -3.90 -10.73 4.58
N LEU A 167 -3.83 -9.44 4.91
CA LEU A 167 -2.81 -8.54 4.38
C LEU A 167 -1.49 -8.69 5.15
N LYS A 168 -0.39 -8.67 4.41
CA LYS A 168 0.94 -8.43 5.00
C LYS A 168 1.18 -6.96 5.21
N GLU A 169 0.83 -6.15 4.21
CA GLU A 169 1.04 -4.71 4.23
C GLU A 169 -0.24 -3.97 3.83
N LEU A 170 -0.55 -2.91 4.55
CA LEU A 170 -1.65 -2.00 4.26
C LEU A 170 -1.18 -0.56 4.39
N MET A 171 -1.39 0.25 3.36
CA MET A 171 -1.15 1.68 3.39
C MET A 171 -2.42 2.42 2.95
N VAL A 172 -2.96 3.27 3.81
CA VAL A 172 -4.13 4.11 3.50
C VAL A 172 -3.79 5.56 3.79
N CYS A 173 -3.98 6.40 2.79
CA CYS A 173 -3.82 7.85 2.88
C CYS A 173 -5.10 8.54 2.39
N ASN A 174 -5.84 9.13 3.31
CA ASN A 174 -7.01 9.97 3.03
C ASN A 174 -7.04 11.14 4.03
N TRP A 175 -7.83 12.20 3.82
CA TRP A 175 -7.94 13.28 4.81
C TRP A 175 -8.67 12.88 6.09
N THR A 176 -9.56 11.90 6.01
CA THR A 176 -10.25 11.30 7.16
C THR A 176 -10.35 9.79 6.97
N LEU A 177 -10.17 9.06 8.06
CA LEU A 177 -10.30 7.61 8.12
C LEU A 177 -11.32 7.20 9.18
N GLU A 178 -12.40 7.98 9.34
CA GLU A 178 -13.52 7.60 10.20
C GLU A 178 -14.10 6.23 9.78
N GLY A 179 -14.32 5.35 10.76
CA GLY A 179 -14.78 3.98 10.56
C GLY A 179 -13.68 2.98 10.21
N VAL A 180 -12.40 3.40 10.08
CA VAL A 180 -11.31 2.47 9.72
C VAL A 180 -11.03 1.46 10.83
N SER A 181 -11.26 1.85 12.08
CA SER A 181 -11.16 1.00 13.27
C SER A 181 -12.08 -0.23 13.23
N GLU A 182 -13.22 -0.14 12.55
CA GLU A 182 -14.22 -1.21 12.44
C GLU A 182 -13.92 -2.20 11.30
N VAL A 183 -12.90 -1.95 10.48
CA VAL A 183 -12.57 -2.80 9.33
C VAL A 183 -11.64 -3.94 9.76
N PRO A 184 -12.09 -5.22 9.70
CA PRO A 184 -11.27 -6.35 10.17
C PRO A 184 -9.92 -6.47 9.45
N ALA A 185 -9.91 -6.25 8.14
CA ALA A 185 -8.70 -6.33 7.32
C ALA A 185 -7.61 -5.34 7.74
N VAL A 186 -7.96 -4.23 8.40
CA VAL A 186 -7.02 -3.24 8.94
C VAL A 186 -6.36 -3.76 10.22
N LEU A 187 -7.15 -4.39 11.10
CA LEU A 187 -6.67 -4.87 12.40
C LEU A 187 -5.83 -6.16 12.28
N GLU A 188 -6.07 -6.94 11.23
CA GLU A 188 -5.45 -8.26 10.99
C GLU A 188 -4.17 -8.21 10.13
N VAL A 189 -3.70 -6.99 9.78
CA VAL A 189 -2.47 -6.80 9.02
C VAL A 189 -1.29 -7.41 9.77
N SER A 190 -0.52 -8.28 9.11
CA SER A 190 0.47 -9.13 9.77
C SER A 190 1.87 -8.55 9.86
N GLU A 191 2.24 -7.59 9.01
CA GLU A 191 3.61 -7.04 8.98
C GLU A 191 3.61 -5.50 9.12
N ARG A 192 3.01 -4.78 8.16
CA ARG A 192 3.10 -3.30 8.12
C ARG A 192 1.75 -2.61 7.91
N LEU A 193 1.41 -1.72 8.83
CA LEU A 193 0.22 -0.87 8.76
C LEU A 193 0.62 0.60 8.70
N HIS A 194 0.15 1.31 7.67
CA HIS A 194 0.36 2.74 7.51
C HIS A 194 -0.98 3.46 7.30
N LEU A 195 -1.40 4.24 8.28
CA LEU A 195 -2.59 5.09 8.25
C LEU A 195 -2.14 6.53 8.48
N SER A 196 -1.97 7.28 7.39
CA SER A 196 -1.21 8.54 7.42
C SER A 196 -1.95 9.71 8.08
N GLU A 197 -3.26 9.61 8.28
CA GLU A 197 -4.10 10.75 8.65
C GLU A 197 -5.32 10.32 9.45
N ALA A 198 -5.59 11.03 10.55
CA ALA A 198 -6.85 11.02 11.33
C ALA A 198 -7.60 9.68 11.39
N ALA A 199 -6.90 8.61 11.74
CA ALA A 199 -7.51 7.32 12.04
C ALA A 199 -8.24 7.41 13.39
N ASP A 200 -9.41 6.79 13.47
CA ASP A 200 -10.22 6.69 14.69
C ASP A 200 -9.80 5.51 15.60
N LEU A 201 -8.55 5.06 15.47
CA LEU A 201 -7.99 3.99 16.29
C LEU A 201 -7.77 4.45 17.73
N THR A 202 -8.11 3.59 18.68
CA THR A 202 -7.92 3.77 20.14
C THR A 202 -6.83 2.83 20.68
N ASP A 203 -6.51 2.94 21.97
CA ASP A 203 -5.59 2.04 22.66
C ASP A 203 -6.01 0.56 22.55
N GLU A 204 -7.30 0.24 22.68
CA GLU A 204 -7.82 -1.14 22.58
C GLU A 204 -7.60 -1.71 21.18
N HIS A 205 -7.72 -0.87 20.14
CA HIS A 205 -7.45 -1.27 18.78
C HIS A 205 -5.96 -1.55 18.57
N LEU A 206 -5.07 -0.70 19.11
CA LEU A 206 -3.63 -0.90 19.06
C LEU A 206 -3.20 -2.22 19.70
N GLU A 207 -3.78 -2.59 20.84
CA GLU A 207 -3.46 -3.85 21.52
C GLU A 207 -3.84 -5.09 20.71
N ARG A 208 -4.81 -4.97 19.79
CA ARG A 208 -5.25 -6.05 18.90
C ARG A 208 -4.39 -6.18 17.64
N LEU A 209 -3.62 -5.15 17.28
CA LEU A 209 -2.80 -5.17 16.06
C LEU A 209 -1.71 -6.24 16.14
N THR A 210 -1.58 -7.01 15.05
CA THR A 210 -0.50 -8.00 14.92
C THR A 210 0.75 -7.43 14.23
N ALA A 211 0.58 -6.40 13.41
CA ALA A 211 1.66 -5.69 12.75
C ALA A 211 2.61 -5.05 13.76
N THR A 212 3.90 -5.07 13.45
CA THR A 212 4.95 -4.46 14.27
C THR A 212 5.61 -3.28 13.57
N GLY A 213 5.52 -3.19 12.25
CA GLY A 213 5.76 -1.97 11.49
C GLY A 213 4.48 -1.14 11.45
N ILE A 214 4.44 -0.03 12.18
CA ILE A 214 3.22 0.76 12.34
C ILE A 214 3.54 2.22 12.05
N THR A 215 2.71 2.87 11.25
CA THR A 215 2.62 4.32 11.15
C THR A 215 1.16 4.71 11.30
N ILE A 216 0.82 5.40 12.38
CA ILE A 216 -0.57 5.80 12.66
C ILE A 216 -0.60 7.28 13.03
N SER A 217 -1.49 8.02 12.38
CA SER A 217 -1.93 9.33 12.85
C SER A 217 -3.31 9.20 13.51
N SER A 218 -3.39 9.42 14.82
CA SER A 218 -4.65 9.37 15.59
C SER A 218 -4.57 10.29 16.81
N LEU A 219 -5.68 10.96 17.10
CA LEU A 219 -5.84 11.79 18.30
C LEU A 219 -6.43 11.00 19.49
N GLU A 220 -6.96 9.81 19.25
CA GLU A 220 -7.63 8.97 20.26
C GLU A 220 -6.67 8.00 20.96
N ILE A 221 -5.45 7.83 20.44
CA ILE A 221 -4.40 7.02 21.06
C ILE A 221 -3.74 7.79 22.19
N THR A 222 -3.67 7.19 23.37
CA THR A 222 -3.04 7.80 24.54
C THR A 222 -1.54 7.53 24.59
N LEU A 223 -0.82 8.27 25.45
CA LEU A 223 0.60 8.02 25.74
C LEU A 223 0.84 6.58 26.24
N ASN A 224 -0.11 6.01 26.98
CA ASN A 224 -0.02 4.63 27.47
C ASN A 224 -0.19 3.62 26.32
N GLY A 225 -1.08 3.90 25.37
CA GLY A 225 -1.20 3.14 24.12
C GLY A 225 0.11 3.13 23.32
N ILE A 226 0.72 4.31 23.13
CA ILE A 226 2.02 4.46 22.44
C ILE A 226 3.12 3.69 23.17
N LYS A 227 3.18 3.77 24.51
CA LYS A 227 4.13 3.03 25.33
C LYS A 227 4.01 1.51 25.14
N LYS A 228 2.79 0.97 25.18
CA LYS A 228 2.54 -0.45 24.92
C LYS A 228 2.90 -0.85 23.49
N ALA A 229 2.57 -0.02 22.50
CA ALA A 229 2.94 -0.24 21.12
C ALA A 229 4.47 -0.26 20.93
N LEU A 230 5.21 0.63 21.61
CA LEU A 230 6.67 0.63 21.63
C LEU A 230 7.23 -0.65 22.25
N GLU A 231 6.70 -1.08 23.39
CA GLU A 231 7.10 -2.37 23.99
C GLU A 231 6.90 -3.53 23.03
N ASN A 232 5.74 -3.58 22.37
CA ASN A 232 5.42 -4.61 21.39
C ASN A 232 6.40 -4.55 20.21
N HIS A 233 6.65 -3.37 19.64
CA HIS A 233 7.58 -3.17 18.54
C HIS A 233 9.01 -3.61 18.91
N LEU A 234 9.51 -3.27 20.10
CA LEU A 234 10.85 -3.69 20.54
C LEU A 234 10.94 -5.21 20.76
N LYS A 235 9.91 -5.84 21.33
CA LYS A 235 9.88 -7.30 21.62
C LYS A 235 9.62 -8.16 20.38
N ASN A 236 8.77 -7.68 19.48
CA ASN A 236 8.23 -8.48 18.38
C ASN A 236 8.61 -7.99 16.98
N GLY A 237 9.13 -6.76 16.85
CA GLY A 237 9.45 -6.17 15.56
C GLY A 237 10.63 -6.82 14.87
N ARG A 238 10.62 -6.73 13.53
CA ARG A 238 11.70 -7.16 12.66
C ARG A 238 12.75 -6.05 12.50
N ARG A 239 13.83 -6.38 11.80
CA ARG A 239 14.97 -5.47 11.62
C ARG A 239 14.57 -4.13 11.00
N ASP A 240 13.73 -4.20 9.96
CA ASP A 240 13.34 -3.09 9.09
C ASP A 240 11.92 -2.58 9.38
N ASP A 241 11.38 -2.88 10.57
CA ASP A 241 10.14 -2.30 11.02
C ASP A 241 10.40 -0.90 11.57
N GLU A 242 9.45 0.00 11.34
CA GLU A 242 9.40 1.34 11.93
C GLU A 242 8.15 1.47 12.78
N LEU A 243 8.24 2.27 13.84
CA LEU A 243 7.10 2.65 14.67
C LEU A 243 6.97 4.17 14.60
N ILE A 244 5.84 4.66 14.10
CA ILE A 244 5.58 6.10 13.93
C ILE A 244 4.18 6.40 14.44
N PHE A 245 4.09 7.36 15.35
CA PHE A 245 2.84 7.94 15.82
C PHE A 245 2.84 9.44 15.57
N CYS A 246 1.80 9.91 14.90
CA CYS A 246 1.46 11.32 14.80
C CYS A 246 0.26 11.57 15.71
N SER A 247 0.46 12.34 16.78
CA SER A 247 -0.57 12.67 17.76
C SER A 247 -0.27 14.02 18.43
N ASN A 248 -1.19 14.55 19.22
CA ASN A 248 -0.96 15.80 19.96
C ASN A 248 -0.35 15.47 21.33
N PHE A 249 0.98 15.54 21.42
CA PHE A 249 1.67 15.36 22.70
C PHE A 249 1.52 16.62 23.56
N PRO A 250 1.38 16.50 24.90
CA PRO A 250 1.37 17.66 25.79
C PRO A 250 2.67 18.48 25.67
N GLU A 251 2.61 19.81 25.76
CA GLU A 251 3.79 20.69 25.56
C GLU A 251 4.94 20.39 26.52
N ASP A 252 4.64 20.04 27.77
CA ASP A 252 5.63 19.75 28.83
C ASP A 252 5.93 18.24 29.01
N PHE A 253 5.52 17.42 28.05
CA PHE A 253 5.71 15.98 28.11
C PHE A 253 7.18 15.57 28.04
N ASP A 254 7.65 14.69 28.94
CA ASP A 254 8.96 14.05 28.82
C ASP A 254 8.85 12.76 27.98
N PRO A 255 9.46 12.70 26.78
CA PRO A 255 9.42 11.51 25.93
C PRO A 255 9.94 10.23 26.60
N VAL A 256 10.78 10.35 27.64
CA VAL A 256 11.30 9.21 28.39
C VAL A 256 10.18 8.44 29.10
N GLU A 257 9.03 9.06 29.37
CA GLU A 257 7.87 8.38 29.96
C GLU A 257 7.30 7.26 29.09
N LEU A 258 7.48 7.35 27.76
CA LEU A 258 7.11 6.29 26.80
C LEU A 258 8.05 5.10 26.88
N PHE A 259 9.26 5.26 27.42
CA PHE A 259 10.24 4.20 27.40
C PHE A 259 9.88 3.10 28.42
N PRO A 260 9.96 1.82 28.02
CA PRO A 260 9.70 0.72 28.93
C PRO A 260 10.75 0.67 30.05
N ASN A 261 10.36 0.13 31.20
CA ASN A 261 11.27 0.01 32.33
C ASN A 261 12.48 -0.85 31.98
N GLY A 262 13.68 -0.39 32.33
CA GLY A 262 14.94 -1.11 32.08
C GLY A 262 15.52 -0.93 30.68
N LEU A 263 14.87 -0.15 29.81
CA LEU A 263 15.42 0.21 28.51
C LEU A 263 16.73 0.99 28.68
N LYS A 264 17.76 0.59 27.94
CA LYS A 264 19.05 1.30 27.93
C LYS A 264 19.05 2.28 26.77
N PHE A 265 19.14 3.57 27.08
CA PHE A 265 19.13 4.62 26.07
C PHE A 265 20.11 5.76 26.39
N GLN A 266 20.44 6.55 25.37
CA GLN A 266 21.29 7.72 25.46
C GLN A 266 20.65 8.88 24.70
N LYS A 267 20.47 10.04 25.34
CA LYS A 267 20.08 11.27 24.65
C LYS A 267 21.21 11.74 23.74
N ILE A 268 20.88 12.13 22.52
CA ILE A 268 21.83 12.71 21.55
C ILE A 268 21.33 14.08 21.11
N GLU A 269 22.26 14.95 20.70
CA GLU A 269 21.91 16.27 20.19
C GLU A 269 21.11 16.15 18.90
N GLY A 270 19.96 16.83 18.88
CA GLY A 270 19.13 17.00 17.70
C GLY A 270 19.70 18.02 16.73
N THR A 271 19.11 18.10 15.54
CA THR A 271 19.44 19.18 14.59
C THR A 271 18.78 20.48 15.02
N PHE A 272 17.62 20.38 15.67
CA PHE A 272 16.85 21.50 16.21
C PHE A 272 16.77 21.42 17.74
N PRO A 273 16.68 22.56 18.47
CA PRO A 273 16.60 22.58 19.93
C PRO A 273 15.38 21.83 20.49
N GLU A 274 14.26 21.85 19.77
CA GLU A 274 13.02 21.14 20.12
C GLU A 274 13.05 19.62 19.85
N ASP A 275 14.05 19.12 19.12
CA ASP A 275 14.13 17.70 18.79
C ASP A 275 14.66 16.88 19.98
N ASN A 276 13.79 16.04 20.55
CA ASN A 276 14.22 15.05 21.53
C ASN A 276 14.62 13.76 20.81
N ILE A 277 15.93 13.57 20.63
CA ILE A 277 16.48 12.38 19.98
C ILE A 277 17.20 11.47 20.98
N TYR A 278 16.87 10.18 20.95
CA TYR A 278 17.47 9.16 21.80
C TYR A 278 17.98 7.97 20.98
N LYS A 279 19.14 7.43 21.36
CA LYS A 279 19.61 6.13 20.90
C LYS A 279 19.16 5.05 21.89
N ILE A 280 18.40 4.08 21.42
CA ILE A 280 18.05 2.89 22.20
C ILE A 280 19.14 1.84 21.94
N LEU A 281 19.92 1.55 22.98
CA LEU A 281 21.11 0.69 22.94
C LEU A 281 20.79 -0.77 23.31
N GLY A 282 19.62 -1.03 23.89
CA GLY A 282 19.18 -2.36 24.31
C GLY A 282 18.29 -2.29 25.56
N GLY A 283 18.32 -3.34 26.36
CA GLY A 283 17.45 -3.47 27.54
C GLY A 283 16.07 -4.09 27.23
N PHE A 284 15.96 -4.76 26.08
CA PHE A 284 14.80 -5.54 25.68
C PHE A 284 15.24 -6.86 25.02
N GLU A 285 14.39 -7.89 25.13
CA GLU A 285 14.58 -9.16 24.45
C GLU A 285 13.61 -9.24 23.27
N ASN A 286 14.15 -9.34 22.05
CA ASN A 286 13.37 -9.44 20.83
C ASN A 286 13.30 -10.89 20.35
N LYS A 287 12.09 -11.38 20.04
CA LYS A 287 11.87 -12.78 19.64
C LYS A 287 12.58 -13.20 18.34
N HIS A 288 12.92 -12.22 17.50
CA HIS A 288 13.64 -12.42 16.24
C HIS A 288 15.15 -12.20 16.39
N GLY A 289 15.66 -11.99 17.60
CA GLY A 289 17.08 -11.75 17.85
C GLY A 289 17.57 -10.38 17.39
N VAL A 290 16.66 -9.43 17.11
CA VAL A 290 17.03 -8.08 16.68
C VAL A 290 17.54 -7.30 17.89
N GLN A 291 18.82 -6.92 17.86
CA GLN A 291 19.51 -6.18 18.91
C GLN A 291 20.22 -4.92 18.38
N ASP A 292 19.93 -4.54 17.12
CA ASP A 292 20.49 -3.35 16.52
C ASP A 292 20.02 -2.08 17.26
N THR A 293 20.93 -1.10 17.36
CA THR A 293 20.62 0.23 17.91
C THR A 293 19.45 0.85 17.14
N ARG A 294 18.51 1.42 17.88
CA ARG A 294 17.38 2.18 17.31
C ARG A 294 17.53 3.67 17.60
N ILE A 295 17.02 4.49 16.70
CA ILE A 295 16.86 5.93 16.91
C ILE A 295 15.40 6.21 17.21
N CYS A 296 15.17 6.83 18.37
CA CYS A 296 13.90 7.41 18.75
C CYS A 296 13.97 8.93 18.51
N ARG A 297 12.99 9.48 17.79
CA ARG A 297 12.78 10.91 17.63
C ARG A 297 11.42 11.26 18.20
N CYS A 298 11.38 12.28 19.05
CA CYS A 298 10.15 12.79 19.61
C CYS A 298 10.10 14.32 19.46
N SER A 299 8.96 14.81 18.99
CA SER A 299 8.58 16.22 18.99
C SER A 299 7.16 16.36 19.55
N ASN A 300 6.61 17.56 19.54
CA ASN A 300 5.25 17.83 20.03
C ASN A 300 4.15 17.11 19.22
N THR A 301 4.46 16.64 18.01
CA THR A 301 3.48 15.99 17.13
C THR A 301 3.89 14.62 16.63
N LEU A 302 5.13 14.20 16.88
CA LEU A 302 5.70 12.99 16.30
C LEU A 302 6.43 12.17 17.36
N PHE A 303 6.15 10.87 17.38
CA PHE A 303 6.98 9.87 18.04
C PHE A 303 7.39 8.81 17.01
N GLN A 304 8.69 8.68 16.75
CA GLN A 304 9.22 7.77 15.75
C GLN A 304 10.34 6.91 16.35
N VAL A 305 10.29 5.60 16.12
CA VAL A 305 11.40 4.66 16.38
C VAL A 305 11.73 3.92 15.09
N SER A 306 13.01 3.94 14.72
CA SER A 306 13.53 3.32 13.51
C SER A 306 14.93 2.74 13.74
N LEU A 307 15.41 1.88 12.84
CA LEU A 307 16.78 1.40 12.86
C LEU A 307 17.76 2.59 12.72
N GLU A 308 18.86 2.60 13.48
CA GLU A 308 19.92 3.59 13.24
C GLU A 308 20.48 3.40 11.82
N PRO A 309 20.42 4.44 10.96
CA PRO A 309 20.97 4.32 9.62
C PRO A 309 22.46 4.03 9.75
N LYS A 310 22.91 2.88 9.22
CA LYS A 310 24.33 2.61 9.08
C LYS A 310 24.91 3.75 8.25
N LYS A 311 25.94 4.43 8.74
CA LYS A 311 26.67 5.44 7.96
C LYS A 311 27.18 4.78 6.68
N SER A 312 26.43 4.89 5.58
CA SER A 312 26.97 4.67 4.24
C SER A 312 27.93 5.82 3.97
N LYS A 313 29.07 5.52 3.37
CA LYS A 313 30.00 6.55 2.89
C LYS A 313 29.44 7.38 1.73
N ASP A 314 28.23 7.05 1.26
CA ASP A 314 27.55 7.76 0.20
C ASP A 314 26.38 8.52 0.80
N HIS A 315 26.56 9.84 0.92
CA HIS A 315 25.50 10.79 1.22
C HIS A 315 24.52 10.84 0.05
N VAL A 316 23.40 10.14 0.17
CA VAL A 316 22.20 10.49 -0.59
C VAL A 316 21.27 11.19 0.39
N HIS A 317 21.32 12.52 0.38
CA HIS A 317 20.33 13.34 1.04
C HIS A 317 18.97 13.05 0.41
N ILE A 318 18.09 12.36 1.12
CA ILE A 318 16.67 12.30 0.77
C ILE A 318 16.08 13.64 1.19
N LEU A 319 16.02 14.57 0.25
CA LEU A 319 15.17 15.74 0.36
C LEU A 319 13.72 15.25 0.31
N TRP A 320 13.03 15.30 1.45
CA TRP A 320 11.58 15.34 1.51
C TRP A 320 11.09 16.50 0.63
N PRO A 321 10.24 16.27 -0.39
CA PRO A 321 9.63 17.38 -1.10
C PRO A 321 8.39 17.83 -0.33
N PHE A 322 8.40 19.11 0.04
CA PHE A 322 7.24 19.88 0.41
C PHE A 322 6.12 19.74 -0.64
N THR A 323 4.90 19.70 -0.13
CA THR A 323 3.64 19.94 -0.82
C THR A 323 3.63 21.31 -1.53
N PHE A 324 3.12 21.33 -2.75
CA PHE A 324 2.53 22.51 -3.40
C PHE A 324 1.09 22.21 -3.78
#